data_AF-A0A7U3SVK2-F1
#
_entry.id   AF-A0A7U3SVK2-F1
#
_cell.length_a   1.000
_cell.length_b   1.000
_cell.length_c   1.000
_cell.angle_alpha   90.00
_cell.angle_beta   90.00
_cell.angle_gamma   90.00
#
_symmetry.space_group_name_H-M   'P 1'
#
loop_
_entity.id
_entity.type
_entity.pdbx_description
1 polymer ?
#
loop_
_entity_poly.entity_id
_entity_poly.type
_entity_poly.pdbx_seq_one_letter_code
_entity_poly.pdbx_strand_id
1 'polypeptide(L)'
;MILSVLSSLALVSGLMVVRAKNPVHSVLFFILVFCNTSGLLLLLGLDFFAMIFLVVYIGAIAVLFLFVVMMFHIQIAEIHEEVLRYLPVSGIIGLIFWWEMFFILDNESIPLLPTQRKTLSLGYTVYAGKVKSWTNLETLGNLLYTHYFVWFLLPSLILLVAMIGAIVLTMNRTTKVKRQDVFRRNAIDFRRTIMRRTTDPLTN
;
A
#
# COMPACT_ATOMS: atom_id res chain seq x y z
N MET A 1 -8.41 11.59 -25.31
CA MET A 1 -8.42 12.85 -24.54
C MET A 1 -8.66 12.61 -23.06
N ILE A 2 -9.76 11.97 -22.65
CA ILE A 2 -9.99 11.67 -21.22
C ILE A 2 -8.89 10.79 -20.60
N LEU A 3 -8.39 9.80 -21.34
CA LEU A 3 -7.28 8.93 -20.90
C LEU A 3 -6.01 9.73 -20.56
N SER A 4 -5.62 10.68 -21.43
CA SER A 4 -4.43 11.50 -21.21
C SER A 4 -4.61 12.48 -20.05
N VAL A 5 -5.82 12.98 -19.83
CA VAL A 5 -6.14 13.86 -18.69
C VAL A 5 -6.03 13.09 -17.37
N LEU A 6 -6.61 11.89 -17.28
CA LEU A 6 -6.51 11.07 -16.07
C LEU A 6 -5.07 10.60 -15.81
N SER A 7 -4.33 10.23 -16.86
CA SER A 7 -2.93 9.81 -16.73
C SER A 7 -2.03 10.96 -16.27
N SER A 8 -2.20 12.17 -16.81
CA SER A 8 -1.39 13.31 -16.37
C SER A 8 -1.75 13.73 -14.94
N LEU A 9 -3.04 13.69 -14.57
CA LEU A 9 -3.48 13.98 -13.21
C LEU A 9 -2.96 12.95 -12.20
N ALA A 10 -2.92 11.66 -12.56
CA ALA A 10 -2.30 10.60 -11.74
C ALA A 10 -0.80 10.83 -11.54
N LEU A 11 -0.07 11.22 -12.59
CA LEU A 11 1.38 11.51 -12.49
C LEU A 11 1.66 12.73 -11.62
N VAL A 12 0.93 13.83 -11.83
CA VAL A 12 1.09 15.07 -11.04
C VAL A 12 0.74 14.82 -9.57
N SER A 13 -0.35 14.10 -9.31
CA SER A 13 -0.72 13.75 -7.93
C SER A 13 0.32 12.84 -7.28
N GLY A 14 0.83 11.82 -7.98
CA GLY A 14 1.91 10.95 -7.48
C GLY A 14 3.19 11.73 -7.15
N LEU A 15 3.57 12.69 -7.99
CA LEU A 15 4.70 13.57 -7.71
C LEU A 15 4.45 14.45 -6.47
N MET A 16 3.22 14.92 -6.29
CA MET A 16 2.82 15.71 -5.13
C MET A 16 2.80 14.88 -3.83
N VAL A 17 2.44 13.59 -3.88
CA VAL A 17 2.52 12.66 -2.73
C VAL A 17 3.94 12.64 -2.17
N VAL A 18 4.94 12.51 -3.04
CA VAL A 18 6.35 12.40 -2.63
C VAL A 18 6.94 13.75 -2.20
N ARG A 19 6.48 14.86 -2.78
CA ARG A 19 7.00 16.20 -2.46
C ARG A 19 6.31 16.90 -1.29
N ALA A 20 5.11 16.50 -0.90
CA ALA A 20 4.34 17.19 0.13
C ALA A 20 5.03 17.08 1.50
N LYS A 21 5.34 18.23 2.12
CA LYS A 21 5.92 18.29 3.48
C LYS A 21 4.93 17.87 4.56
N ASN A 22 3.65 18.21 4.37
CA ASN A 22 2.60 17.82 5.30
C ASN A 22 2.09 16.43 4.94
N PRO A 23 2.14 15.46 5.86
CA PRO A 23 1.82 14.07 5.56
C PRO A 23 0.31 13.88 5.27
N VAL A 24 -0.56 14.72 5.85
CA VAL A 24 -2.00 14.72 5.52
C VAL A 24 -2.25 15.09 4.06
N HIS A 25 -1.53 16.09 3.53
CA HIS A 25 -1.63 16.43 2.11
C HIS A 25 -1.09 15.31 1.22
N SER A 26 0.00 14.66 1.63
CA SER A 26 0.54 13.49 0.92
C SER A 26 -0.52 12.38 0.79
N VAL A 27 -1.23 12.04 1.86
CA VAL A 27 -2.31 11.02 1.81
C VAL A 27 -3.51 11.46 0.96
N LEU A 28 -3.88 12.74 0.99
CA LEU A 28 -4.97 13.24 0.15
C LEU A 28 -4.63 13.12 -1.34
N PHE A 29 -3.40 13.46 -1.75
CA PHE A 29 -2.95 13.25 -3.12
C PHE A 29 -2.83 11.75 -3.46
N PHE A 30 -2.53 10.89 -2.49
CA PHE A 30 -2.47 9.44 -2.68
C PHE A 30 -3.86 8.85 -2.97
N ILE A 31 -4.91 9.33 -2.29
CA ILE A 31 -6.30 9.00 -2.62
C ILE A 31 -6.64 9.47 -4.04
N LEU A 32 -6.17 10.67 -4.42
CA LEU A 32 -6.38 11.20 -5.77
C LEU A 32 -5.71 10.34 -6.85
N VAL A 33 -4.50 9.81 -6.60
CA VAL A 33 -3.82 8.85 -7.50
C VAL A 33 -4.71 7.62 -7.72
N PHE A 34 -5.17 6.97 -6.66
CA PHE A 34 -6.02 5.77 -6.78
C PHE A 34 -7.35 6.04 -7.49
N CYS A 35 -7.95 7.22 -7.27
CA CYS A 35 -9.17 7.61 -7.97
C CYS A 35 -8.93 7.74 -9.49
N ASN A 36 -7.83 8.40 -9.88
CA ASN A 36 -7.46 8.51 -11.30
C ASN A 36 -7.10 7.15 -11.91
N THR A 37 -6.38 6.29 -11.19
CA THR A 37 -6.05 4.93 -11.64
C THR A 37 -7.31 4.08 -11.81
N SER A 38 -8.27 4.17 -10.89
CA SER A 38 -9.58 3.51 -11.04
C SER A 38 -10.32 4.00 -12.28
N GLY A 39 -10.32 5.31 -12.53
CA GLY A 39 -10.89 5.87 -13.76
C GLY A 39 -10.20 5.36 -15.02
N LEU A 40 -8.87 5.20 -14.99
CA LEU A 40 -8.09 4.65 -16.09
C LEU A 40 -8.44 3.17 -16.35
N LEU A 41 -8.60 2.35 -15.31
CA LEU A 41 -9.04 0.96 -15.41
C LEU A 41 -10.45 0.84 -16.02
N LEU A 42 -11.36 1.74 -15.63
CA LEU A 42 -12.72 1.79 -16.18
C LEU A 42 -12.69 2.11 -17.67
N LEU A 43 -11.87 3.08 -18.10
CA LEU A 43 -11.66 3.38 -19.53
C LEU A 43 -11.03 2.23 -20.31
N LEU A 44 -10.24 1.39 -19.64
CA LEU A 44 -9.67 0.17 -20.23
C LEU A 44 -10.69 -0.96 -20.40
N GLY A 45 -11.91 -0.79 -19.90
CA GLY A 45 -12.98 -1.80 -19.92
C GLY A 45 -12.89 -2.82 -18.78
N LEU A 46 -12.07 -2.57 -17.75
CA LEU A 46 -11.91 -3.42 -16.57
C LEU A 46 -12.76 -2.90 -15.40
N ASP A 47 -14.08 -3.01 -15.56
CA ASP A 47 -15.10 -2.58 -14.61
C ASP A 47 -14.95 -3.18 -13.20
N PHE A 48 -14.72 -4.49 -13.11
CA PHE A 48 -14.56 -5.18 -11.83
C PHE A 48 -13.31 -4.69 -11.06
N PHE A 49 -12.18 -4.55 -11.76
CA PHE A 49 -10.95 -4.07 -11.14
C PHE A 49 -11.05 -2.62 -10.70
N ALA A 50 -11.71 -1.76 -11.49
CA ALA A 50 -11.96 -0.37 -11.10
C ALA A 50 -12.74 -0.30 -9.78
N MET A 51 -13.80 -1.10 -9.63
CA MET A 51 -14.58 -1.13 -8.38
C MET A 51 -13.78 -1.66 -7.18
N ILE A 52 -12.96 -2.71 -7.37
CA ILE A 52 -12.04 -3.17 -6.30
C ILE A 52 -11.04 -2.08 -5.92
N PHE A 53 -10.55 -1.31 -6.90
CA PHE A 53 -9.62 -0.20 -6.63
C PHE A 53 -10.25 0.85 -5.71
N LEU A 54 -11.51 1.21 -5.94
CA LEU A 54 -12.23 2.11 -5.04
C LEU A 54 -12.45 1.50 -3.65
N VAL A 55 -12.93 0.26 -3.57
CA VAL A 55 -13.30 -0.35 -2.27
C VAL A 55 -12.07 -0.64 -1.41
N VAL A 56 -11.05 -1.30 -1.97
CA VAL A 56 -9.90 -1.78 -1.18
C VAL A 56 -8.84 -0.71 -1.03
N TYR A 57 -8.43 -0.06 -2.12
CA TYR A 57 -7.33 0.90 -2.05
C TYR A 57 -7.78 2.24 -1.48
N ILE A 58 -8.90 2.81 -1.94
CA ILE A 58 -9.41 4.06 -1.36
C ILE A 58 -10.13 3.79 -0.03
N GLY A 59 -11.05 2.83 0.00
CA GLY A 59 -11.92 2.60 1.16
C GLY A 59 -11.21 2.04 2.39
N ALA A 60 -10.28 1.10 2.22
CA ALA A 60 -9.59 0.47 3.35
C ALA A 60 -8.17 1.02 3.54
N ILE A 61 -7.31 0.88 2.52
CA ILE A 61 -5.87 1.14 2.65
C ILE A 61 -5.59 2.64 2.86
N ALA A 62 -6.10 3.51 1.98
CA ALA A 62 -5.82 4.94 2.07
C ALA A 62 -6.45 5.59 3.32
N VAL A 63 -7.64 5.14 3.71
CA VAL A 63 -8.28 5.58 4.96
C VAL A 63 -7.48 5.13 6.19
N LEU A 64 -6.95 3.90 6.21
CA LEU A 64 -6.04 3.46 7.26
C LEU A 64 -4.80 4.37 7.35
N PHE A 65 -4.20 4.72 6.21
CA PHE A 65 -3.09 5.68 6.17
C PHE A 65 -3.48 7.05 6.70
N LEU A 66 -4.69 7.54 6.38
CA LEU A 66 -5.19 8.81 6.90
C LEU A 66 -5.29 8.79 8.43
N PHE A 67 -5.86 7.73 9.01
CA PHE A 67 -5.94 7.57 10.46
C PHE A 67 -4.55 7.51 11.11
N VAL A 68 -3.64 6.72 10.56
CA VAL A 68 -2.27 6.59 11.07
C VAL A 68 -1.57 7.94 11.05
N VAL A 69 -1.56 8.61 9.91
CA VAL A 69 -0.88 9.91 9.74
C VAL A 69 -1.46 11.00 10.62
N MET A 70 -2.78 11.00 10.86
CA MET A 70 -3.41 11.98 11.74
C MET A 70 -3.12 11.72 13.23
N MET A 71 -3.04 10.46 13.64
CA MET A 71 -2.76 10.09 15.03
C MET A 71 -1.29 10.37 15.40
N PHE A 72 -0.36 10.24 14.45
CA PHE A 72 1.05 10.54 14.67
C PHE A 72 1.34 12.02 14.42
N HIS A 73 1.77 12.74 15.47
CA HIS A 73 2.31 14.08 15.30
C HIS A 73 3.74 13.99 14.73
N ILE A 74 3.85 13.95 13.40
CA ILE A 74 5.14 13.89 12.72
C ILE A 74 5.82 15.26 12.86
N GLN A 75 6.87 15.32 13.69
CA GLN A 75 7.72 16.50 13.78
C GLN A 75 8.51 16.61 12.47
N ILE A 76 8.30 17.71 11.75
CA ILE A 76 9.03 18.03 10.53
C ILE A 76 10.46 18.40 10.95
N ALA A 77 11.29 17.39 11.22
CA ALA A 77 12.72 17.59 11.35
C ALA A 77 13.21 18.15 10.01
N GLU A 78 14.00 19.23 10.04
CA GLU A 78 14.58 19.83 8.84
C GLU A 78 15.61 18.88 8.23
N ILE A 79 15.15 17.90 7.46
CA ILE A 79 15.99 17.01 6.65
C ILE A 79 16.39 17.78 5.37
N HIS A 80 17.13 18.88 5.52
CA HIS A 80 17.48 19.74 4.39
C HIS A 80 18.83 19.42 3.75
N GLU A 81 19.70 18.62 4.38
CA GLU A 81 21.02 18.31 3.81
C GLU A 81 21.10 16.95 3.09
N GLU A 82 20.34 15.94 3.50
CA GLU A 82 20.45 14.60 2.89
C GLU A 82 19.68 14.47 1.57
N VAL A 83 18.55 15.16 1.40
CA VAL A 83 17.72 15.05 0.18
C VAL A 83 18.46 15.55 -1.07
N LEU A 84 19.24 16.64 -0.95
CA LEU A 84 20.02 17.18 -2.07
C LEU A 84 21.12 16.21 -2.51
N ARG A 85 21.65 15.40 -1.58
CA ARG A 85 22.71 14.41 -1.85
C ARG A 85 22.22 13.20 -2.65
N TYR A 86 20.94 12.82 -2.51
CA TYR A 86 20.33 11.70 -3.24
C TYR A 86 19.59 12.12 -4.53
N LEU A 87 19.39 13.43 -4.73
CA LEU A 87 18.83 14.01 -5.97
C LEU A 87 19.59 13.57 -7.25
N PRO A 88 20.93 13.56 -7.32
CA PRO A 88 21.63 13.10 -8.53
C PRO A 88 21.38 11.62 -8.83
N VAL A 89 21.21 10.77 -7.81
CA VAL A 89 20.94 9.33 -7.99
C VAL A 89 19.55 9.12 -8.59
N SER A 90 18.52 9.78 -8.05
CA SER A 90 17.17 9.70 -8.62
C SER A 90 17.09 10.33 -10.02
N GLY A 91 17.89 11.37 -10.28
CA GLY A 91 18.04 11.95 -11.61
C GLY A 91 18.60 10.98 -12.65
N ILE A 92 19.68 10.24 -12.31
CA ILE A 92 20.25 9.22 -13.20
C ILE A 92 19.23 8.12 -13.49
N ILE A 93 18.56 7.59 -12.45
CA ILE A 93 17.54 6.54 -12.60
C ILE A 93 16.37 7.04 -13.48
N GLY A 94 15.91 8.27 -13.24
CA GLY A 94 14.86 8.88 -14.05
C GLY A 94 15.27 9.07 -15.52
N LEU A 95 16.54 9.42 -15.77
CA LEU A 95 17.07 9.57 -17.12
C LEU A 95 17.18 8.22 -17.84
N ILE A 96 17.61 7.16 -17.14
CA ILE A 96 17.60 5.79 -17.68
C ILE A 96 16.18 5.38 -18.05
N PHE A 97 15.21 5.60 -17.17
CA PHE A 97 13.81 5.28 -17.45
C PHE A 97 13.27 6.08 -18.64
N TRP A 98 13.62 7.35 -18.74
CA TRP A 98 13.22 8.20 -19.87
C TRP A 98 13.86 7.74 -21.19
N TRP A 99 15.12 7.31 -21.15
CA TRP A 99 15.82 6.72 -22.29
C TRP A 99 15.18 5.39 -22.74
N GLU A 100 14.84 4.52 -21.80
CA GLU A 100 14.12 3.27 -22.09
C GLU A 100 12.77 3.53 -22.76
N MET A 101 12.00 4.50 -22.24
CA MET A 101 10.74 4.91 -22.87
C MET A 101 10.97 5.41 -24.29
N PHE A 102 11.98 6.25 -24.52
CA PHE A 102 12.30 6.74 -25.87
C PHE A 102 12.64 5.60 -26.84
N PHE A 103 13.45 4.63 -26.42
CA PHE A 103 13.82 3.48 -27.24
C PHE A 103 12.62 2.58 -27.58
N ILE A 104 11.69 2.40 -26.64
CA ILE A 104 10.43 1.67 -26.89
C ILE A 104 9.58 2.39 -27.94
N LEU A 105 9.53 3.73 -27.90
CA LEU A 105 8.75 4.54 -28.84
C LEU A 105 9.34 4.59 -30.25
N ASP A 106 10.67 4.57 -30.38
CA ASP A 106 11.38 4.64 -31.67
C ASP A 106 11.38 3.28 -32.40
N ASN A 107 11.12 2.19 -31.70
CA ASN A 107 11.04 0.87 -32.30
C ASN A 107 9.79 0.77 -33.20
N GLU A 108 9.98 0.48 -34.50
CA GLU A 108 8.91 0.39 -35.52
C GLU A 108 7.78 -0.62 -35.19
N SER A 109 7.94 -1.39 -34.13
CA SER A 109 6.91 -2.23 -33.52
C SER A 109 5.63 -1.49 -33.11
N ILE A 110 5.68 -0.18 -32.83
CA ILE A 110 4.51 0.62 -32.48
C ILE A 110 3.92 1.25 -33.74
N PRO A 111 2.70 0.90 -34.17
CA PRO A 111 2.10 1.47 -35.36
C PRO A 111 1.89 2.97 -35.17
N LEU A 112 2.56 3.78 -35.99
CA LEU A 112 2.41 5.23 -35.98
C LEU A 112 0.94 5.63 -36.20
N LEU A 113 0.50 6.70 -35.53
CA LEU A 113 -0.87 7.24 -35.61
C LEU A 113 -1.46 7.35 -37.04
N PRO A 114 -0.69 7.71 -38.10
CA PRO A 114 -1.19 7.75 -39.48
C PRO A 114 -1.61 6.37 -40.00
N THR A 115 -0.88 5.32 -39.65
CA THR A 115 -1.15 3.92 -40.04
C THR A 115 -2.42 3.42 -39.36
N GLN A 116 -2.62 3.77 -38.09
CA GLN A 116 -3.79 3.34 -37.30
C GLN A 116 -5.11 3.95 -37.80
N ARG A 117 -5.11 5.20 -38.28
CA ARG A 117 -6.32 5.82 -38.87
C ARG A 117 -6.82 5.08 -40.10
N LYS A 118 -5.92 4.46 -40.87
CA LYS A 118 -6.25 3.72 -42.10
C LYS A 118 -6.75 2.30 -41.80
N THR A 119 -6.36 1.70 -40.68
CA THR A 119 -6.77 0.35 -40.26
C THR A 119 -7.97 0.35 -39.31
N LEU A 120 -8.38 1.50 -38.76
CA LEU A 120 -9.49 1.59 -37.80
C LEU A 120 -10.85 1.12 -38.39
N SER A 121 -11.00 1.20 -39.72
CA SER A 121 -12.18 0.70 -40.45
C SER A 121 -12.10 -0.78 -40.83
N LEU A 122 -10.96 -1.43 -40.59
CA LEU A 122 -10.66 -2.82 -40.98
C LEU A 122 -10.79 -3.79 -39.79
N GLY A 123 -11.69 -3.48 -38.85
CA GLY A 123 -12.02 -4.36 -37.74
C GLY A 123 -12.93 -5.50 -38.18
N TYR A 124 -12.39 -6.71 -38.37
CA TYR A 124 -13.22 -7.91 -38.53
C TYR A 124 -13.79 -8.31 -37.16
N THR A 125 -15.10 -8.17 -36.98
CA THR A 125 -15.77 -8.59 -35.75
C THR A 125 -16.35 -9.99 -35.91
N VAL A 126 -15.91 -10.92 -35.06
CA VAL A 126 -16.45 -12.28 -35.00
C VAL A 126 -17.73 -12.26 -34.15
N TYR A 127 -18.89 -12.24 -34.81
CA TYR A 127 -20.20 -12.23 -34.13
C TYR A 127 -20.48 -13.51 -33.33
N ALA A 128 -19.93 -14.65 -33.76
CA ALA A 128 -20.10 -15.94 -33.07
C ALA A 128 -19.60 -15.89 -31.61
N GLY A 129 -18.50 -15.17 -31.35
CA GLY A 129 -17.93 -15.02 -30.00
C GLY A 129 -18.68 -14.04 -29.10
N LYS A 130 -19.66 -13.29 -29.63
CA LYS A 130 -20.46 -12.30 -28.88
C LYS A 130 -21.86 -12.79 -28.50
N VAL A 131 -22.26 -13.97 -28.95
CA VAL A 131 -23.60 -14.55 -28.67
C VAL A 131 -23.80 -14.77 -27.17
N LYS A 132 -22.73 -15.16 -26.46
CA LYS A 132 -22.68 -15.20 -25.00
C LYS A 132 -21.53 -14.31 -24.53
N SER A 133 -21.83 -13.07 -24.15
CA SER A 133 -20.83 -12.17 -23.56
C SER A 133 -20.63 -12.52 -22.09
N TRP A 134 -19.42 -12.90 -21.73
CA TRP A 134 -19.04 -13.11 -20.34
C TRP A 134 -18.61 -11.77 -19.74
N THR A 135 -19.02 -11.51 -18.50
CA THR A 135 -18.51 -10.33 -17.79
C THR A 135 -17.08 -10.59 -17.28
N ASN A 136 -16.33 -9.52 -17.01
CA ASN A 136 -14.98 -9.65 -16.45
C ASN A 136 -15.01 -10.40 -15.11
N LEU A 137 -16.02 -10.13 -14.27
CA LEU A 137 -16.22 -10.82 -12.99
C LEU A 137 -16.49 -12.31 -13.18
N GLU A 138 -17.39 -12.68 -14.10
CA GLU A 138 -17.75 -14.08 -14.36
C GLU A 138 -16.55 -14.87 -14.89
N THR A 139 -15.80 -14.29 -15.83
CA THR A 139 -14.61 -14.91 -16.41
C THR A 139 -13.52 -15.10 -15.36
N LEU A 140 -13.25 -14.06 -14.55
CA LEU A 140 -12.25 -14.12 -13.50
C LEU A 140 -12.64 -15.13 -12.41
N GLY A 141 -13.92 -15.14 -12.00
CA GLY A 141 -14.42 -16.10 -11.02
C GLY A 141 -14.27 -17.54 -11.48
N ASN A 142 -14.68 -17.84 -12.72
CA ASN A 142 -14.54 -19.19 -13.28
C ASN A 142 -13.07 -19.65 -13.31
N LEU A 143 -12.16 -18.76 -13.71
CA LEU A 143 -10.74 -19.08 -13.81
C LEU A 143 -10.08 -19.23 -12.43
N LEU A 144 -10.37 -18.32 -11.50
CA LEU A 144 -9.75 -18.25 -10.17
C LEU A 144 -10.19 -19.43 -9.29
N TYR A 145 -11.47 -19.78 -9.28
CA TYR A 145 -12.00 -20.85 -8.43
C TYR A 145 -11.80 -22.25 -9.01
N THR A 146 -11.79 -22.41 -10.34
CA THR A 146 -11.66 -23.74 -10.97
C THR A 146 -10.21 -24.12 -11.24
N HIS A 147 -9.44 -23.24 -11.88
CA HIS A 147 -8.08 -23.57 -12.33
C HIS A 147 -7.00 -23.12 -11.35
N TYR A 148 -7.13 -21.91 -10.79
CA TYR A 148 -6.12 -21.32 -9.92
C TYR A 148 -6.49 -21.33 -8.43
N PHE A 149 -7.22 -22.35 -7.96
CA PHE A 149 -7.68 -22.42 -6.57
C PHE A 149 -6.55 -22.37 -5.54
N VAL A 150 -5.36 -22.91 -5.86
CA VAL A 150 -4.18 -22.85 -4.98
C VAL A 150 -3.70 -21.40 -4.82
N TRP A 151 -3.68 -20.63 -5.90
CA TRP A 151 -3.33 -19.20 -5.88
C TRP A 151 -4.39 -18.34 -5.22
N PHE A 152 -5.63 -18.84 -5.09
CA PHE A 152 -6.66 -18.22 -4.26
C PHE A 152 -6.50 -18.57 -2.77
N LEU A 153 -6.05 -19.78 -2.45
CA LEU A 153 -5.85 -20.24 -1.08
C LEU A 153 -4.63 -19.59 -0.40
N LEU A 154 -3.58 -19.27 -1.15
CA LEU A 154 -2.40 -18.59 -0.60
C LEU A 154 -2.73 -17.18 -0.03
N PRO A 155 -3.44 -16.28 -0.76
CA PRO A 155 -3.91 -15.01 -0.22
C PRO A 155 -4.79 -15.13 1.03
N SER A 156 -5.62 -16.18 1.16
CA SER A 156 -6.44 -16.36 2.36
C SER A 156 -5.58 -16.64 3.59
N LEU A 157 -4.51 -17.42 3.44
CA LEU A 157 -3.51 -17.63 4.49
C LEU A 157 -2.72 -16.35 4.79
N ILE A 158 -2.34 -15.57 3.76
CA ILE A 158 -1.66 -14.28 3.94
C ILE A 158 -2.54 -13.31 4.74
N LEU A 159 -3.85 -13.24 4.45
CA LEU A 159 -4.79 -12.42 5.21
C LEU A 159 -4.94 -12.89 6.66
N LEU A 160 -4.95 -14.21 6.89
CA LEU A 160 -4.94 -14.76 8.26
C LEU A 160 -3.68 -14.34 9.01
N VAL A 161 -2.51 -14.48 8.39
CA VAL A 161 -1.23 -14.07 8.98
C VAL A 161 -1.20 -12.55 9.23
N ALA A 162 -1.71 -11.74 8.29
CA ALA A 162 -1.80 -10.29 8.45
C ALA A 162 -2.68 -9.90 9.65
N MET A 163 -3.82 -10.57 9.84
CA MET A 163 -4.71 -10.35 10.99
C MET A 163 -4.04 -10.73 12.31
N ILE A 164 -3.46 -11.93 12.39
CA ILE A 164 -2.74 -12.39 13.60
C ILE A 164 -1.57 -11.44 13.90
N GLY A 165 -0.79 -11.06 12.88
CA GLY A 165 0.33 -10.14 13.01
C GLY A 165 -0.09 -8.77 13.53
N ALA A 166 -1.12 -8.16 12.92
CA ALA A 166 -1.65 -6.88 13.37
C ALA A 166 -2.15 -6.93 14.83
N ILE A 167 -2.87 -7.99 15.21
CA ILE A 167 -3.36 -8.17 16.59
C ILE A 167 -2.19 -8.31 17.57
N VAL A 168 -1.24 -9.20 17.31
CA VAL A 168 -0.11 -9.44 18.22
C VAL A 168 0.77 -8.21 18.38
N LEU A 169 1.00 -7.44 17.30
CA LEU A 169 1.81 -6.22 17.33
C LEU A 169 1.12 -5.06 18.07
N THR A 170 -0.21 -4.95 17.96
CA THR A 170 -0.98 -3.86 18.59
C THR A 170 -1.49 -4.21 19.98
N MET A 171 -1.44 -5.48 20.39
CA MET A 171 -1.86 -5.96 21.70
C MET A 171 -0.94 -5.41 22.80
N ASN A 172 -1.25 -4.20 23.27
CA ASN A 172 -0.56 -3.60 24.40
C ASN A 172 -0.98 -4.34 25.69
N ARG A 173 -0.07 -5.14 26.24
CA ARG A 173 -0.23 -5.76 27.56
C ARG A 173 -0.09 -4.67 28.62
N THR A 174 -1.19 -4.03 28.99
CA THR A 174 -1.25 -3.09 30.12
C THR A 174 -1.22 -3.84 31.45
N THR A 175 -0.17 -4.61 31.71
CA THR A 175 0.05 -5.28 32.99
C THR A 175 1.15 -4.56 33.77
N LYS A 176 0.86 -3.35 34.24
CA LYS A 176 1.52 -2.77 35.43
C LYS A 176 0.77 -3.13 36.72
N VAL A 177 -0.02 -4.20 36.72
CA VAL A 177 -0.49 -4.81 37.97
C VAL A 177 0.64 -5.68 38.48
N LYS A 178 1.21 -5.35 39.65
CA LYS A 178 2.11 -6.25 40.38
C LYS A 178 1.34 -7.55 40.67
N ARG A 179 1.45 -8.53 39.80
CA ARG A 179 0.89 -9.86 40.05
C ARG A 179 1.76 -10.51 41.11
N GLN A 180 1.15 -10.85 42.24
CA GLN A 180 1.86 -11.65 43.23
C GLN A 180 2.10 -13.03 42.63
N ASP A 181 3.35 -13.48 42.68
CA ASP A 181 3.65 -14.88 42.46
C ASP A 181 3.46 -15.59 43.81
N VAL A 182 2.36 -16.33 43.92
CA VAL A 182 1.96 -17.02 45.16
C VAL A 182 3.00 -18.05 45.57
N PHE A 183 3.62 -18.72 44.59
CA PHE A 183 4.67 -19.70 44.86
C PHE A 183 5.94 -19.02 45.38
N ARG A 184 6.32 -17.89 44.78
CA ARG A 184 7.46 -17.10 45.27
C ARG A 184 7.22 -16.51 46.65
N ARG A 185 5.96 -16.19 47.03
CA ARG A 185 5.61 -15.68 48.37
C ARG A 185 5.63 -16.80 49.44
N ASN A 186 5.16 -18.00 49.09
CA ASN A 186 5.16 -19.16 50.00
C ASN A 186 6.55 -19.79 50.17
N ALA A 187 7.43 -19.67 49.18
CA ALA A 187 8.81 -20.15 49.24
C ALA A 187 9.76 -19.25 50.06
N ILE A 188 9.28 -18.11 50.59
CA ILE A 188 10.08 -17.26 51.46
C ILE A 188 10.18 -17.94 52.83
N ASP A 189 11.39 -18.39 53.16
CA ASP A 189 11.70 -18.98 54.46
C ASP A 189 11.55 -17.93 55.59
N PHE A 190 10.81 -18.30 56.65
CA PHE A 190 10.44 -17.42 57.77
C PHE A 190 11.65 -16.81 58.50
N ARG A 191 12.80 -17.51 58.45
CA ARG A 191 14.05 -17.06 59.10
C ARG A 191 14.64 -15.78 58.50
N ARG A 192 14.25 -15.38 57.28
CA ARG A 192 14.77 -14.17 56.60
C ARG A 192 13.82 -12.98 56.65
N THR A 193 12.64 -13.12 57.25
CA THR A 193 11.59 -12.08 57.23
C THR A 193 11.86 -10.94 58.22
N ILE A 194 12.63 -11.19 59.29
CA ILE A 194 12.97 -10.18 60.30
C ILE A 194 14.49 -9.98 60.29
N MET A 195 14.98 -9.06 59.46
CA MET A 195 16.32 -8.50 59.66
C MET A 195 16.20 -7.33 60.64
N ARG A 196 16.73 -7.53 61.84
CA ARG A 196 16.88 -6.44 62.83
C ARG A 196 17.82 -5.41 62.21
N ARG A 197 17.30 -4.23 61.87
CA ARG A 197 18.12 -3.09 61.47
C ARG A 197 18.87 -2.63 62.72
N THR A 198 20.06 -3.20 62.95
CA THR A 198 21.00 -2.66 63.92
C THR A 198 21.41 -1.29 63.40
N THR A 199 21.01 -0.26 64.14
CA THR A 199 21.50 1.11 63.96
C THR A 199 23.01 1.10 64.14
N ASP A 200 23.76 1.43 63.08
CA ASP A 200 25.18 1.74 63.20
C ASP A 200 25.32 2.96 64.13
N PRO A 201 26.24 2.91 65.12
CA PRO A 201 26.56 4.08 65.91
C PRO A 201 27.33 5.05 65.02
N LEU A 202 26.83 6.28 64.97
CA LEU A 202 27.49 7.52 64.56
C LEU A 202 29.00 7.39 64.32
N THR A 203 29.41 7.37 63.05
CA THR A 203 30.76 7.79 62.68
C THR A 203 30.73 9.30 62.47
N ASN A 204 31.38 10.00 63.41
CA ASN A 204 31.87 11.38 63.29
C ASN A 204 32.64 11.61 62.00
#